data_AF-A0A433J2Y8-F1
#
_entry.id   AF-A0A433J2Y8-F1
#
_cell.length_a   1.000
_cell.length_b   1.000
_cell.length_c   1.000
_cell.angle_alpha   90.00
_cell.angle_beta   90.00
_cell.angle_gamma   90.00
#
_symmetry.space_group_name_H-M   'P 1'
#
loop_
_entity.id
_entity.type
_entity.pdbx_description
1 polymer ?
#
loop_
_entity_poly.entity_id
_entity_poly.type
_entity_poly.pdbx_seq_one_letter_code
_entity_poly.pdbx_strand_id
1 'polypeptide(L)' 'MASIMIKKAGEGLVSQAHRNADVGPTSGSSVVYEIQNVPSGVSVDDVIAKFKGYKTAEKVYEIDWAALSA' A
#
# COMPACT_ATOMS: atom_id res chain seq x y z
N MET A 1 -15.22 -0.62 7.03
CA MET A 1 -14.14 -0.43 6.03
C MET A 1 -12.82 -0.64 6.75
N ALA A 2 -11.87 -1.30 6.12
CA ALA A 2 -10.57 -1.63 6.72
C ALA A 2 -9.45 -0.81 6.07
N SER A 3 -8.33 -0.65 6.77
CA SER A 3 -7.08 -0.22 6.15
C SER A 3 -6.11 -1.40 6.04
N ILE A 4 -5.32 -1.41 4.96
CA ILE A 4 -4.33 -2.45 4.68
C ILE A 4 -2.98 -1.78 4.47
N MET A 5 -1.99 -2.23 5.25
CA MET A 5 -0.62 -1.75 5.13
C MET A 5 0.12 -2.60 4.08
N ILE A 6 0.78 -1.93 3.13
CA ILE A 6 1.57 -2.56 2.08
C ILE A 6 2.96 -1.93 2.02
N LYS A 7 3.97 -2.78 1.87
CA LYS A 7 5.36 -2.39 1.76
C LYS A 7 5.80 -2.54 0.31
N LYS A 8 6.34 -1.47 -0.27
CA LYS A 8 7.04 -1.47 -1.55
C LYS A 8 8.54 -1.41 -1.28
N ALA A 9 9.27 -2.48 -1.58
CA ALA A 9 10.72 -2.48 -1.57
C ALA A 9 11.29 -1.73 -2.78
N GLY A 10 12.53 -1.24 -2.66
CA GLY A 10 13.21 -0.46 -3.71
C GLY A 10 13.36 -1.21 -5.05
N GLU A 11 13.39 -2.54 -5.02
CA GLU A 11 13.41 -3.40 -6.22
C GLU A 11 12.01 -3.64 -6.83
N GLY A 12 10.98 -2.92 -6.35
CA GLY A 12 9.61 -3.04 -6.87
C GLY A 12 8.82 -4.22 -6.32
N LEU A 13 9.39 -4.98 -5.39
CA LEU A 13 8.66 -6.00 -4.63
C LEU A 13 7.59 -5.33 -3.74
N VAL A 14 6.33 -5.69 -3.95
CA VAL A 14 5.20 -5.22 -3.13
C VAL A 14 4.67 -6.40 -2.30
N SER A 15 4.61 -6.24 -0.99
CA SER A 15 4.11 -7.23 -0.05
C SER A 15 3.29 -6.59 1.07
N GLN A 16 2.56 -7.40 1.83
CA GLN A 16 1.86 -6.90 3.01
C GLN A 16 2.86 -6.41 4.06
N ALA A 17 2.64 -5.21 4.61
CA ALA A 17 3.40 -4.71 5.73
C ALA A 17 2.81 -5.19 7.05
N HIS A 18 3.61 -5.13 8.11
CA HIS A 18 3.10 -5.40 9.45
C HIS A 18 2.01 -4.39 9.81
N ARG A 19 0.95 -4.83 10.49
CA ARG A 19 -0.21 -3.99 10.86
C ARG A 19 0.13 -2.77 11.73
N ASN A 20 1.29 -2.80 12.39
CA ASN A 20 1.80 -1.72 13.25
C ASN A 20 3.01 -1.01 12.63
N ALA A 21 3.26 -1.19 11.33
CA ALA A 21 4.35 -0.49 10.67
C ALA A 21 4.00 1.00 10.53
N ASP A 22 4.99 1.88 10.69
CA ASP A 22 4.83 3.30 10.38
C ASP A 22 4.74 3.51 8.87
N VAL A 23 3.81 4.38 8.48
CA VAL A 23 3.60 4.78 7.10
C VAL A 23 4.78 5.68 6.65
N GLY A 24 5.31 5.44 5.45
CA GLY A 24 6.40 6.22 4.87
C GLY A 24 7.70 5.45 4.62
N PRO A 25 8.81 6.17 4.35
CA PRO A 25 10.08 5.55 4.01
C PRO A 25 10.72 4.87 5.23
N THR A 26 11.29 3.69 5.00
CA THR A 26 11.99 2.89 6.02
C THR A 26 13.49 2.84 5.70
N SER A 27 14.31 2.45 6.68
CA SER A 27 15.78 2.43 6.58
C SER A 27 16.37 1.50 5.50
N GLY A 28 15.55 0.72 4.79
CA GLY A 28 15.99 -0.27 3.79
C GLY A 28 15.46 -0.01 2.38
N SER A 29 15.42 1.26 1.94
CA SER A 29 14.91 1.68 0.62
C SER A 29 13.48 1.20 0.32
N SER A 30 12.74 0.84 1.36
CA SER A 30 11.35 0.40 1.25
C SER A 30 10.43 1.48 1.76
N VAL A 31 9.25 1.58 1.18
CA VAL A 31 8.22 2.55 1.59
C VAL A 31 6.98 1.78 1.99
N VAL A 32 6.45 2.07 3.17
CA VAL A 32 5.17 1.55 3.65
C VAL A 32 4.07 2.51 3.25
N TYR A 33 3.02 1.99 2.65
CA TYR A 33 1.81 2.71 2.28
C TYR A 33 0.64 2.13 3.07
N GLU A 34 -0.26 3.02 3.49
CA GLU A 34 -1.55 2.63 4.03
C GLU A 34 -2.62 2.78 2.96
N ILE A 35 -3.31 1.68 2.65
CA ILE A 35 -4.49 1.72 1.80
C ILE A 35 -5.72 1.87 2.66
N GLN A 36 -6.40 3.01 2.54
CA GLN A 36 -7.58 3.37 3.30
C GLN A 36 -8.86 2.98 2.55
N ASN A 37 -9.97 2.91 3.28
CA ASN A 37 -11.31 2.66 2.74
C ASN A 37 -11.44 1.36 1.91
N VAL A 38 -10.70 0.32 2.29
CA VAL A 38 -10.81 -0.98 1.62
C VAL A 38 -12.18 -1.62 1.96
N PRO A 39 -12.98 -1.98 0.94
CA PRO A 39 -14.26 -2.63 1.16
C PRO A 39 -14.09 -4.05 1.69
N SER A 40 -15.06 -4.49 2.49
CA SER A 40 -15.13 -5.85 3.00
C SER A 40 -15.26 -6.85 1.85
N GLY A 41 -14.34 -7.82 1.79
CA GLY A 41 -14.25 -8.82 0.72
C GLY A 41 -13.05 -8.64 -0.22
N VAL A 42 -12.36 -7.50 -0.17
CA VAL A 42 -11.09 -7.32 -0.88
C VAL A 42 -9.97 -7.96 -0.07
N SER A 43 -9.21 -8.85 -0.71
CA SER A 43 -8.06 -9.51 -0.07
C SER A 43 -6.81 -8.64 -0.20
N VAL A 44 -5.81 -8.91 0.65
CA VAL A 44 -4.52 -8.22 0.58
C VAL A 44 -3.85 -8.43 -0.78
N ASP A 45 -3.96 -9.62 -1.37
CA ASP A 45 -3.44 -9.91 -2.70
C ASP A 45 -4.05 -9.04 -3.80
N ASP A 46 -5.37 -8.77 -3.76
CA ASP A 46 -6.04 -7.84 -4.67
C ASP A 46 -5.48 -6.42 -4.50
N VAL A 47 -5.26 -6.00 -3.26
CA VAL A 47 -4.68 -4.69 -2.96
C VAL A 47 -3.27 -4.57 -3.52
N ILE A 48 -2.44 -5.59 -3.32
CA ILE A 48 -1.08 -5.66 -3.86
C ILE A 48 -1.11 -5.63 -5.40
N ALA A 49 -2.01 -6.39 -6.02
CA ALA A 49 -2.14 -6.44 -7.47
C ALA A 49 -2.51 -5.07 -8.06
N LYS A 50 -3.49 -4.37 -7.46
CA LYS A 50 -3.86 -3.01 -7.87
C LYS A 50 -2.75 -2.00 -7.63
N PHE A 51 -2.11 -2.06 -6.46
CA PHE A 51 -1.03 -1.15 -6.09
C PHE A 51 0.20 -1.26 -7.00
N LYS A 52 0.52 -2.47 -7.49
CA LYS A 52 1.63 -2.66 -8.45
C LYS A 52 1.48 -1.84 -9.74
N GLY A 53 0.25 -1.59 -10.19
CA GLY A 53 -0.04 -0.76 -11.36
C GLY A 53 -0.16 0.73 -11.04
N TYR A 54 -0.20 1.11 -9.76
CA TYR A 54 -0.44 2.47 -9.34
C TYR A 54 0.85 3.29 -9.27
N LYS A 55 0.82 4.49 -9.84
CA LYS A 55 1.94 5.44 -9.74
C LYS A 55 1.80 6.24 -8.45
N THR A 56 2.61 5.87 -7.46
CA THR A 56 2.69 6.57 -6.17
C THR A 56 3.16 8.02 -6.36
N ALA A 57 2.45 8.97 -5.76
CA ALA A 57 2.87 10.36 -5.70
C ALA A 57 3.96 10.58 -4.63
N GLU A 58 4.84 11.55 -4.85
CA GLU A 58 5.88 11.87 -3.86
C GLU A 58 5.26 12.34 -2.54
N LYS A 59 5.79 11.82 -1.42
CA LYS A 59 5.35 12.15 -0.05
C LYS A 59 3.89 11.83 0.26
N VAL A 60 3.22 11.05 -0.59
CA VAL A 60 1.89 10.51 -0.32
C VAL A 60 2.02 9.03 -0.03
N TYR A 61 1.67 8.66 1.19
CA TYR A 61 1.82 7.30 1.69
C TYR A 61 0.49 6.69 2.14
N GLU A 62 -0.52 7.53 2.39
CA GLU A 62 -1.90 7.14 2.60
C GLU A 62 -2.63 7.25 1.25
N ILE A 63 -3.18 6.14 0.78
CA ILE A 63 -3.81 6.06 -0.53
C ILE A 63 -5.19 5.46 -0.36
N ASP A 64 -6.19 6.12 -0.94
CA ASP A 64 -7.55 5.61 -0.91
C ASP A 64 -7.71 4.42 -1.87
N TRP A 65 -8.44 3.38 -1.46
CA TRP A 65 -8.73 2.24 -2.34
C TRP A 65 -9.35 2.67 -3.67
N ALA A 66 -10.21 3.69 -3.64
CA ALA A 66 -10.82 4.27 -4.84
C ALA A 66 -9.79 4.81 -5.83
N ALA A 67 -8.64 5.32 -5.35
CA ALA A 67 -7.56 5.83 -6.20
C ALA A 67 -6.76 4.71 -6.89
N LEU A 68 -6.71 3.51 -6.29
CA LEU A 68 -6.06 2.33 -6.85
C LEU A 68 -6.91 1.59 -7.88
N SER A 69 -8.23 1.77 -7.83
CA SER A 69 -9.18 1.08 -8.70
C SER A 69 -9.60 1.92 -9.92
N ALA A 70 -9.03 3.11 -10.10
CA ALA A 70 -9.25 3.99 -11.25
C ALA A 70 -8.53 3.51 -12.52
#